data_AF-A0A945GNX0-F1
#
_entry.id   AF-A0A945GNX0-F1
#
_cell.length_a   1.000
_cell.length_b   1.000
_cell.length_c   1.000
_cell.angle_alpha   90.00
_cell.angle_beta   90.00
_cell.angle_gamma   90.00
#
_symmetry.space_group_name_H-M   'P 1'
#
loop_
_entity.id
_entity.type
_entity.pdbx_description
1 polymer ?
#
loop_
_entity_poly.entity_id
_entity_poly.type
_entity_poly.pdbx_seq_one_letter_code
_entity_poly.pdbx_strand_id
1 'polypeptide(L)'
;MDIATIVGLVSGFTLILLAMGDVTAFIDPASIIIVVGGTIAMTLVSFPLKDVVGLIGFYMYAIKPPGADADREKVERELEKGILMLGRQKTYAQTTGWIGTLIGAVLILKNMDDPAAIGPGAALALLCPLYGTIMAFMIFWPVRTKLEVYLDELKRG
;
A
#
# COMPACT_ATOMS: atom_id res chain seq x y z
N MET A 1 -10.39 -6.37 17.34
CA MET A 1 -10.68 -5.90 15.97
C MET A 1 -12.11 -5.44 15.93
N ASP A 2 -12.36 -4.21 15.51
CA ASP A 2 -13.71 -3.80 15.11
C ASP A 2 -14.13 -4.66 13.90
N ILE A 3 -15.27 -5.34 14.04
CA ILE A 3 -15.83 -6.25 13.03
C ILE A 3 -15.98 -5.52 11.69
N ALA A 4 -16.32 -4.23 11.72
CA ALA A 4 -16.49 -3.42 10.51
C ALA A 4 -15.21 -3.36 9.65
N THR A 5 -14.03 -3.41 10.27
CA THR A 5 -12.75 -3.36 9.54
C THR A 5 -12.43 -4.68 8.86
N ILE A 6 -12.63 -5.79 9.56
CA ILE A 6 -12.42 -7.11 8.98
C ILE A 6 -13.38 -7.29 7.81
N VAL A 7 -14.66 -7.01 8.05
CA VAL A 7 -15.70 -7.14 7.02
C VAL A 7 -15.42 -6.21 5.85
N GLY A 8 -15.06 -4.95 6.07
CA GLY A 8 -14.71 -3.99 5.03
C GLY A 8 -13.49 -4.42 4.21
N LEU A 9 -12.41 -4.86 4.85
CA LEU A 9 -11.20 -5.32 4.16
C LEU A 9 -11.49 -6.59 3.35
N VAL A 10 -12.11 -7.60 3.97
CA VAL A 10 -12.42 -8.89 3.34
C VAL A 10 -13.40 -8.70 2.18
N SER A 11 -14.49 -7.94 2.38
CA SER A 11 -15.44 -7.65 1.30
C SER A 11 -14.80 -6.90 0.15
N GLY A 12 -13.96 -5.89 0.42
CA GLY A 12 -13.22 -5.16 -0.61
C GLY A 12 -12.33 -6.06 -1.45
N PHE A 13 -11.52 -6.92 -0.81
CA PHE A 13 -10.68 -7.89 -1.53
C PHE A 13 -11.51 -8.92 -2.29
N THR A 14 -12.59 -9.41 -1.69
CA THR A 14 -13.48 -10.40 -2.33
C THR A 14 -14.10 -9.84 -3.60
N LEU A 15 -14.62 -8.61 -3.56
CA LEU A 15 -15.24 -7.96 -4.72
C LEU A 15 -14.24 -7.76 -5.87
N ILE A 16 -12.99 -7.40 -5.56
CA ILE A 16 -11.94 -7.25 -6.56
C ILE A 16 -11.56 -8.61 -7.17
N LEU A 17 -11.33 -9.63 -6.33
CA LEU A 17 -11.00 -10.97 -6.82
C LEU A 17 -12.12 -11.56 -7.68
N LEU A 18 -13.39 -11.33 -7.33
CA LEU A 18 -14.52 -11.72 -8.14
C LEU A 18 -14.55 -10.97 -9.49
N ALA A 19 -14.23 -9.67 -9.49
CA ALA A 19 -14.19 -8.86 -10.70
C ALA A 19 -13.05 -9.25 -11.66
N MET A 20 -11.94 -9.76 -11.12
CA MET A 20 -10.79 -10.21 -11.93
C MET A 20 -11.12 -11.47 -12.75
N GLY A 21 -12.01 -12.33 -12.25
CA GLY A 21 -12.30 -13.62 -12.89
C GLY A 21 -11.10 -14.55 -12.84
N ASP A 22 -10.23 -14.51 -13.85
CA ASP A 22 -8.96 -15.25 -13.86
C ASP A 22 -7.84 -14.44 -13.21
N VAL A 23 -7.59 -14.72 -11.92
CA VAL A 23 -6.53 -14.05 -11.14
C VAL A 23 -5.14 -14.32 -11.70
N THR A 24 -4.91 -15.44 -12.39
CA THR A 24 -3.57 -15.79 -12.90
C THR A 24 -3.12 -14.86 -14.03
N ALA A 25 -4.08 -14.28 -14.77
CA ALA A 25 -3.82 -13.27 -15.79
C ALA A 25 -3.29 -11.94 -15.22
N PHE A 26 -3.45 -11.71 -13.91
CA PHE A 26 -2.98 -10.53 -13.20
C PHE A 26 -1.79 -10.89 -12.30
N ILE A 27 -0.98 -11.87 -12.67
CA ILE A 27 0.29 -12.14 -11.98
C ILE A 27 1.42 -11.88 -12.96
N ASP A 28 1.99 -10.68 -12.85
CA ASP A 28 3.18 -10.28 -13.59
C ASP A 28 4.32 -9.95 -12.61
N PRO A 29 5.38 -10.78 -12.56
CA PRO A 29 6.49 -10.59 -11.64
C PRO A 29 7.16 -9.21 -11.76
N ALA A 30 7.29 -8.68 -12.98
CA ALA A 30 7.94 -7.40 -13.22
C ALA A 30 7.13 -6.24 -12.59
N SER A 31 5.82 -6.21 -12.81
CA SER A 31 4.91 -5.23 -12.20
C SER A 31 4.91 -5.31 -10.67
N ILE A 32 4.90 -6.53 -10.10
CA ILE A 32 4.95 -6.72 -8.64
C ILE A 32 6.25 -6.16 -8.07
N ILE A 33 7.39 -6.46 -8.69
CA ILE A 33 8.70 -5.97 -8.25
C ILE A 33 8.77 -4.45 -8.31
N ILE A 34 8.27 -3.83 -9.39
CA ILE A 34 8.25 -2.36 -9.53
C ILE A 34 7.45 -1.71 -8.41
N VAL A 35 6.24 -2.20 -8.15
CA VAL A 35 5.33 -1.56 -7.18
C VAL A 35 5.76 -1.88 -5.75
N VAL A 36 5.91 -3.16 -5.40
CA VAL A 36 6.28 -3.59 -4.03
C VAL A 36 7.70 -3.13 -3.71
N GLY A 37 8.65 -3.46 -4.59
CA GLY A 37 10.06 -3.10 -4.42
C GLY A 37 10.28 -1.60 -4.45
N GLY A 38 9.62 -0.88 -5.37
CA GLY A 38 9.67 0.57 -5.42
C GLY A 38 9.11 1.22 -4.15
N THR A 39 7.98 0.73 -3.64
CA THR A 39 7.37 1.27 -2.40
C THR A 39 8.28 1.08 -1.20
N ILE A 40 8.87 -0.11 -1.05
CA ILE A 40 9.83 -0.41 0.01
C ILE A 40 11.09 0.45 -0.14
N ALA A 41 11.65 0.55 -1.34
CA ALA A 41 12.85 1.35 -1.60
C ALA A 41 12.61 2.84 -1.31
N MET A 42 11.49 3.42 -1.77
CA MET A 42 11.13 4.80 -1.45
C MET A 42 10.93 5.02 0.04
N THR A 43 10.36 4.02 0.74
CA THR A 43 10.21 4.07 2.20
C THR A 43 11.58 4.08 2.89
N LEU A 44 12.51 3.23 2.47
CA LEU A 44 13.88 3.17 3.01
C LEU A 44 14.71 4.42 2.71
N VAL A 45 14.47 5.08 1.58
CA VAL A 45 15.09 6.38 1.26
C VAL A 45 14.54 7.48 2.17
N SER A 46 13.25 7.41 2.50
CA SER A 46 12.56 8.46 3.26
C SER A 46 12.72 8.34 4.77
N PHE A 47 12.98 7.13 5.26
CA PHE A 47 12.94 6.82 6.70
C PHE A 47 14.11 5.93 7.12
N PRO A 48 14.65 6.10 8.34
CA PRO A 48 15.65 5.22 8.91
C PRO A 48 15.17 3.76 8.99
N LEU A 49 16.07 2.79 8.80
CA LEU A 49 15.72 1.36 8.80
C LEU A 49 14.99 0.91 10.06
N LYS A 50 15.39 1.42 11.23
CA LYS A 50 14.71 1.14 12.52
C LYS A 50 13.22 1.48 12.50
N ASP A 51 12.86 2.57 11.81
CA ASP A 51 11.49 3.06 11.75
C ASP A 51 10.70 2.23 10.73
N VAL A 52 11.35 1.83 9.63
CA VAL A 52 10.76 0.95 8.61
C VAL A 52 10.47 -0.44 9.17
N VAL A 53 11.32 -0.98 10.03
CA VAL A 53 11.02 -2.25 10.73
C VAL A 53 9.87 -2.04 11.74
N GLY A 54 9.83 -0.88 12.39
CA GLY A 54 8.74 -0.48 13.31
C GLY A 54 7.37 -0.35 12.64
N LEU A 55 7.29 -0.17 11.32
CA LEU A 55 6.02 -0.09 10.59
C LEU A 55 5.12 -1.30 10.81
N ILE A 56 5.69 -2.49 10.97
CA ILE A 56 4.93 -3.73 11.24
C ILE A 56 4.14 -3.59 12.55
N GLY A 57 4.70 -2.88 13.55
CA GLY A 57 4.03 -2.59 14.82
C GLY A 57 2.79 -1.70 14.66
N PHE A 58 2.82 -0.75 13.73
CA PHE A 58 1.67 0.14 13.50
C PHE A 58 0.47 -0.58 12.88
N TYR A 59 0.69 -1.62 12.07
CA TYR A 59 -0.39 -2.51 11.63
C TYR A 59 -1.04 -3.25 12.81
N MET A 60 -0.24 -3.67 13.78
CA MET A 60 -0.76 -4.29 15.01
C MET A 60 -1.51 -3.29 15.87
N TYR A 61 -1.06 -2.03 15.95
CA TYR A 61 -1.75 -0.98 16.70
C TYR A 61 -3.14 -0.67 16.10
N ALA A 62 -3.30 -0.74 14.78
CA ALA A 62 -4.59 -0.60 14.12
C ALA A 62 -5.57 -1.75 14.43
N ILE A 63 -5.06 -2.90 14.87
CA ILE A 63 -5.85 -4.09 15.24
C ILE A 63 -6.16 -4.12 16.74
N LYS A 64 -5.15 -3.82 17.56
CA LYS A 64 -5.21 -3.82 19.02
C LYS A 64 -4.48 -2.58 19.53
N PRO A 65 -5.21 -1.54 19.98
CA PRO A 65 -4.57 -0.35 20.53
C PRO A 65 -3.77 -0.69 21.80
N PRO A 66 -2.74 0.12 22.13
CA PRO A 66 -2.00 0.01 23.39
C PRO A 66 -2.92 -0.01 24.61
N GLY A 67 -2.52 -0.75 25.65
CA GLY A 67 -3.27 -0.87 26.91
C GLY A 67 -3.38 0.45 27.66
N ALA A 68 -4.36 0.55 28.57
CA ALA A 68 -4.64 1.76 29.36
C ALA A 68 -3.51 2.18 30.31
N ASP A 69 -2.57 1.27 30.57
CA ASP A 69 -1.37 1.41 31.38
C ASP A 69 -0.15 1.94 30.59
N ALA A 70 -0.27 2.09 29.27
CA ALA A 70 0.81 2.60 28.43
C ALA A 70 1.03 4.12 28.66
N ASP A 71 2.30 4.52 28.63
CA ASP A 71 2.69 5.93 28.64
C ASP A 71 2.07 6.67 27.44
N ARG A 72 1.08 7.52 27.72
CA ARG A 72 0.30 8.23 26.70
C ARG A 72 1.17 9.12 25.82
N GLU A 73 2.11 9.86 26.39
CA GLU A 73 2.96 10.78 25.63
C GLU A 73 3.86 10.01 24.67
N LYS A 74 4.37 8.85 25.10
CA LYS A 74 5.12 7.95 24.23
C LYS A 74 4.25 7.34 23.13
N VAL A 75 3.04 6.89 23.46
CA VAL A 75 2.09 6.31 22.49
C VAL A 75 1.70 7.34 21.43
N GLU A 76 1.40 8.58 21.82
CA GLU A 76 1.08 9.67 20.90
C GLU A 76 2.21 9.90 19.88
N ARG A 77 3.46 10.03 20.34
CA ARG A 77 4.61 10.22 19.44
C ARG A 77 4.79 9.07 18.45
N GLU A 78 4.61 7.83 18.91
CA GLU A 78 4.70 6.65 18.04
C GLU A 78 3.56 6.64 17.00
N LEU A 79 2.33 6.96 17.40
CA LEU A 79 1.19 7.04 16.48
C LEU A 79 1.37 8.14 15.43
N GLU A 80 1.76 9.35 15.83
CA GLU A 80 2.00 10.47 14.91
C GLU A 80 3.03 10.09 13.85
N LYS A 81 4.11 9.43 14.27
CA LYS A 81 5.13 8.90 13.38
C LYS A 81 4.58 7.80 12.46
N GLY A 82 3.80 6.86 13.00
CA GLY A 82 3.18 5.79 12.24
C GLY A 82 2.21 6.30 11.18
N ILE A 83 1.35 7.27 11.53
CA ILE A 83 0.42 7.95 10.63
C ILE A 83 1.18 8.64 9.49
N LEU A 84 2.23 9.38 9.82
CA LEU A 84 3.09 10.03 8.83
C LEU A 84 3.69 9.01 7.86
N MET A 85 4.29 7.94 8.39
CA MET A 85 4.94 6.91 7.58
C MET A 85 3.96 6.18 6.68
N LEU A 86 2.81 5.73 7.20
CA LEU A 86 1.76 5.06 6.41
C LEU A 86 1.17 5.99 5.35
N GLY A 87 1.02 7.29 5.66
CA GLY A 87 0.62 8.30 4.70
C GLY A 87 1.59 8.41 3.53
N ARG A 88 2.91 8.37 3.80
CA ARG A 88 3.92 8.33 2.75
C ARG A 88 3.90 7.03 1.95
N GLN A 89 3.73 5.88 2.61
CA GLN A 89 3.65 4.59 1.92
C GLN A 89 2.50 4.52 0.92
N LYS A 90 1.33 5.09 1.26
CA LYS A 90 0.23 5.26 0.29
C LYS A 90 0.71 6.00 -0.97
N THR A 91 1.34 7.15 -0.79
CA THR A 91 1.80 7.97 -1.91
C THR A 91 2.84 7.20 -2.72
N TYR A 92 3.77 6.50 -2.09
CA TYR A 92 4.82 5.73 -2.77
C TYR A 92 4.26 4.57 -3.59
N ALA A 93 3.31 3.81 -3.06
CA ALA A 93 2.64 2.76 -3.83
C ALA A 93 1.90 3.31 -5.05
N GLN A 94 1.21 4.45 -4.90
CA GLN A 94 0.53 5.06 -6.03
C GLN A 94 1.53 5.61 -7.07
N THR A 95 2.60 6.26 -6.62
CA THR A 95 3.62 6.84 -7.51
C THR A 95 4.40 5.77 -8.27
N THR A 96 4.77 4.66 -7.62
CA THR A 96 5.44 3.53 -8.28
C THR A 96 4.53 2.86 -9.32
N GLY A 97 3.23 2.80 -9.07
CA GLY A 97 2.24 2.39 -10.07
C GLY A 97 2.27 3.28 -11.32
N TRP A 98 2.28 4.62 -11.14
CA TRP A 98 2.38 5.57 -12.25
C TRP A 98 3.71 5.47 -13.01
N ILE A 99 4.83 5.24 -12.31
CA ILE A 99 6.14 5.00 -12.94
C ILE A 99 6.09 3.74 -13.82
N GLY A 100 5.50 2.65 -13.31
CA GLY A 100 5.30 1.42 -14.08
C GLY A 100 4.45 1.62 -15.34
N THR A 101 3.41 2.46 -15.26
CA THR A 101 2.62 2.84 -16.43
C THR A 101 3.46 3.51 -17.52
N LEU A 102 4.35 4.43 -17.13
CA LEU A 102 5.24 5.10 -18.07
C LEU A 102 6.25 4.13 -18.69
N ILE A 103 6.81 3.22 -17.90
CA ILE A 103 7.72 2.17 -18.40
C ILE A 103 6.99 1.28 -19.42
N GLY A 104 5.78 0.83 -19.09
CA GLY A 104 4.95 0.03 -19.99
C GLY A 104 4.66 0.74 -21.31
N ALA A 105 4.27 2.02 -21.25
CA ALA A 105 4.04 2.83 -22.45
C ALA A 105 5.28 2.93 -23.34
N VAL A 106 6.47 3.16 -22.76
CA VAL A 106 7.74 3.20 -23.51
C VAL A 106 8.03 1.85 -24.17
N LEU A 107 7.77 0.72 -23.49
CA LEU A 107 7.99 -0.61 -24.08
C LEU A 107 7.02 -0.93 -25.22
N ILE A 108 5.77 -0.48 -25.14
CA ILE A 108 4.81 -0.61 -26.24
C ILE A 108 5.30 0.16 -27.46
N LEU A 109 5.68 1.42 -27.27
CA LEU A 109 6.18 2.27 -28.36
C LEU A 109 7.44 1.70 -29.02
N LYS A 110 8.30 1.05 -28.23
CA LYS A 110 9.51 0.40 -28.73
C LYS A 110 9.24 -0.82 -29.63
N ASN A 111 8.10 -1.48 -29.44
CA ASN A 111 7.75 -2.73 -30.14
C ASN A 111 6.51 -2.58 -31.03
N MET A 112 6.18 -1.35 -31.45
CA MET A 112 4.95 -1.06 -32.20
C MET A 112 4.90 -1.75 -33.58
N ASP A 113 6.05 -2.15 -34.12
CA ASP A 113 6.16 -2.85 -35.39
C ASP A 113 5.81 -4.35 -35.29
N ASP A 114 5.75 -4.91 -34.07
CA ASP A 114 5.39 -6.30 -33.81
C ASP A 114 4.29 -6.40 -32.73
N PRO A 115 3.02 -6.59 -33.15
CA PRO A 115 1.90 -6.76 -32.22
C PRO A 115 2.08 -7.88 -31.18
N ALA A 116 2.83 -8.94 -31.50
CA ALA A 116 3.08 -10.03 -30.56
C ALA A 116 4.01 -9.60 -29.41
N ALA A 117 4.92 -8.66 -29.65
CA ALA A 117 5.88 -8.16 -28.67
C ALA A 117 5.33 -7.04 -27.76
N ILE A 118 4.09 -6.57 -27.99
CA ILE A 118 3.45 -5.50 -27.20
C ILE A 118 2.99 -6.00 -25.82
N GLY A 119 2.69 -7.29 -25.69
CA GLY A 119 2.09 -7.91 -24.49
C GLY A 119 2.78 -7.54 -23.16
N PRO A 120 4.11 -7.69 -23.03
CA PRO A 120 4.82 -7.33 -21.80
C PRO A 120 4.70 -5.84 -21.43
N GLY A 121 4.74 -4.93 -22.42
CA GLY A 121 4.57 -3.49 -22.19
C GLY A 121 3.16 -3.14 -21.73
N ALA A 122 2.15 -3.77 -22.33
CA ALA A 122 0.75 -3.62 -21.93
C ALA A 122 0.49 -4.16 -20.51
N ALA A 123 1.11 -5.28 -20.14
CA ALA A 123 1.01 -5.84 -18.80
C ALA A 123 1.54 -4.86 -17.75
N LEU A 124 2.75 -4.30 -17.93
CA LEU A 124 3.28 -3.27 -17.03
C LEU A 124 2.36 -2.05 -16.95
N ALA A 125 1.85 -1.59 -18.10
CA ALA A 125 1.05 -0.38 -18.20
C ALA A 125 -0.24 -0.45 -17.36
N LEU A 126 -0.87 -1.63 -17.31
CA LEU A 126 -2.16 -1.86 -16.66
C LEU A 126 -2.01 -2.42 -15.24
N LEU A 127 -1.06 -3.32 -15.01
CA LEU A 127 -0.94 -4.03 -13.74
C LEU A 127 -0.21 -3.19 -12.67
N CYS A 128 0.77 -2.38 -13.05
CA CYS A 128 1.45 -1.49 -12.11
C CYS A 128 0.48 -0.51 -11.40
N PRO A 129 -0.37 0.27 -12.10
CA PRO A 129 -1.30 1.17 -11.43
C PRO A 129 -2.37 0.40 -10.64
N LEU A 130 -2.80 -0.78 -11.11
CA LEU A 130 -3.72 -1.65 -10.39
C LEU A 130 -3.15 -2.06 -9.03
N TYR A 131 -1.94 -2.62 -8.99
CA TYR A 131 -1.30 -3.02 -7.74
C TYR A 131 -1.01 -1.82 -6.84
N GLY A 132 -0.56 -0.71 -7.42
CA GLY A 132 -0.29 0.53 -6.69
C GLY A 132 -1.54 1.04 -5.98
N THR A 133 -2.68 1.08 -6.67
CA THR A 133 -3.97 1.50 -6.10
C THR A 133 -4.49 0.52 -5.05
N ILE A 134 -4.45 -0.79 -5.31
CA ILE A 134 -4.85 -1.81 -4.32
C ILE A 134 -4.04 -1.63 -3.04
N MET A 135 -2.72 -1.54 -3.13
CA MET A 135 -1.85 -1.37 -1.97
C MET A 135 -2.09 -0.02 -1.26
N ALA A 136 -2.19 1.07 -2.01
CA ALA A 136 -2.41 2.42 -1.49
C ALA A 136 -3.72 2.55 -0.71
N PHE A 137 -4.82 2.02 -1.23
CA PHE A 137 -6.17 2.26 -0.72
C PHE A 137 -6.72 1.14 0.15
N MET A 138 -6.25 -0.10 -0.01
CA MET A 138 -6.74 -1.22 0.80
C MET A 138 -5.83 -1.59 1.96
N ILE A 139 -4.55 -1.20 1.90
CA ILE A 139 -3.57 -1.56 2.93
C ILE A 139 -3.16 -0.31 3.71
N PHE A 140 -2.50 0.66 3.07
CA PHE A 140 -1.92 1.79 3.79
C PHE A 140 -2.96 2.79 4.30
N TRP A 141 -3.93 3.16 3.47
CA TRP A 141 -4.93 4.16 3.84
C TRP A 141 -5.81 3.76 5.02
N PRO A 142 -6.43 2.55 5.05
CA PRO A 142 -7.35 2.19 6.14
C PRO A 142 -6.62 2.10 7.48
N VAL A 143 -5.38 1.58 7.48
CA VAL A 143 -4.55 1.48 8.69
C VAL A 143 -4.19 2.87 9.19
N ARG A 144 -3.75 3.78 8.31
CA ARG A 144 -3.48 5.17 8.66
C ARG A 144 -4.69 5.84 9.28
N THR A 145 -5.85 5.79 8.62
CA THR A 145 -7.08 6.44 9.09
C THR A 145 -7.50 5.94 10.48
N LYS A 146 -7.30 4.65 10.76
CA LYS A 146 -7.55 4.11 12.10
C LYS A 146 -6.62 4.67 13.16
N LEU A 147 -5.34 4.77 12.86
CA LEU A 147 -4.38 5.33 13.81
C LEU A 147 -4.67 6.82 14.05
N GLU A 148 -5.13 7.57 13.03
CA GLU A 148 -5.61 8.94 13.17
C GLU A 148 -6.81 9.03 14.14
N VAL A 149 -7.83 8.18 13.94
CA VAL A 149 -9.00 8.14 14.85
C VAL A 149 -8.58 7.82 16.29
N TYR A 150 -7.69 6.84 16.49
CA TYR A 150 -7.22 6.49 17.83
C TYR A 150 -6.38 7.59 18.47
N LEU A 151 -5.52 8.27 17.70
CA LEU A 151 -4.75 9.41 18.17
C LEU A 151 -5.68 10.56 18.61
N ASP A 152 -6.73 10.82 17.84
CA ASP A 152 -7.73 11.85 18.18
C ASP A 152 -8.51 11.49 19.45
N GLU A 153 -8.88 10.22 19.64
CA GLU A 153 -9.51 9.74 20.89
C GLU A 153 -8.57 9.91 22.09
N LEU A 154 -7.29 9.59 21.92
CA LEU A 154 -6.27 9.68 22.96
C LEU A 154 -6.03 11.13 23.41
N LYS A 155 -6.00 12.08 22.46
CA LYS A 155 -5.86 13.51 22.72
C LYS A 155 -7.09 14.16 23.37
N ARG A 156 -8.25 13.50 23.32
CA ARG A 156 -9.52 14.03 23.86
C ARG A 156 -9.83 13.55 25.27
N GLY A 157 -9.26 12.42 25.71
CA GLY A 157 -9.45 11.85 27.05
C GLY A 157 -8.24 12.02 27.95
#